data_AF-A0A847N6W7-F1
#
_entry.id   AF-A0A847N6W7-F1
#
_cell.length_a   1.000
_cell.length_b   1.000
_cell.length_c   1.000
_cell.angle_alpha   90.00
_cell.angle_beta   90.00
_cell.angle_gamma   90.00
#
_symmetry.space_group_name_H-M   'P 1'
#
loop_
_entity.id
_entity.type
_entity.pdbx_description
1 polymer ?
#
loop_
_entity_poly.entity_id
_entity_poly.type
_entity_poly.pdbx_seq_one_letter_code
_entity_poly.pdbx_strand_id
1 'polypeptide(L)'
;DDGEPSRTAGIPILEILKQKNLTNVYAVVIRYFGGIKLGAGGLIRAYAKAPLEALNEVGSFYKKVFAPVVKISFPYHLIDKMDQHFKDQVMISEKEYLNDVTYTLIFEKEENLSLLEEIKYLLSEVIYLEKTLLKMPVSI
;
A
#
# COMPACT_ATOMS: atom_id res chain seq x y z
N ASP A 1 -11.78 7.60 26.03
CA ASP A 1 -12.20 8.99 26.29
C ASP A 1 -11.36 9.68 27.37
N ASP A 2 -10.52 8.97 28.13
CA ASP A 2 -9.49 9.56 29.01
C ASP A 2 -9.96 10.74 29.89
N GLY A 3 -11.04 10.52 30.64
CA GLY A 3 -11.63 11.54 31.50
C GLY A 3 -12.64 12.48 30.81
N GLU A 4 -12.74 12.46 29.48
CA GLU A 4 -13.85 13.10 28.77
C GLU A 4 -15.16 12.31 28.94
N PRO A 5 -16.34 12.95 28.76
CA PRO A 5 -17.60 12.26 28.72
C PRO A 5 -17.59 11.10 27.71
N SER A 6 -18.23 10.00 28.08
CA SER A 6 -18.25 8.77 27.28
C SER A 6 -18.65 9.04 25.83
N ARG A 7 -17.90 8.44 24.90
CA ARG A 7 -18.08 8.49 23.44
C ARG A 7 -17.88 9.88 22.81
N THR A 8 -17.37 10.87 23.54
CA THR A 8 -17.18 12.23 23.00
C THR A 8 -15.79 12.50 22.42
N ALA A 9 -14.81 11.62 22.64
CA ALA A 9 -13.44 11.80 22.17
C ALA A 9 -12.95 10.66 21.26
N GLY A 10 -12.83 9.45 21.78
CA GLY A 10 -12.22 8.32 21.08
C GLY A 10 -13.02 7.84 19.86
N ILE A 11 -14.35 7.81 19.96
CA ILE A 11 -15.21 7.41 18.82
C ILE A 11 -15.12 8.42 17.67
N PRO A 12 -15.27 9.74 17.89
CA PRO A 12 -15.06 10.73 16.84
C PRO A 12 -13.69 10.62 16.15
N ILE A 13 -12.62 10.38 16.90
CA ILE A 13 -11.28 10.15 16.31
C ILE A 13 -11.30 8.90 15.41
N LEU A 14 -11.82 7.79 15.92
CA LEU A 14 -11.87 6.52 15.19
C LEU A 14 -12.72 6.62 13.92
N GLU A 15 -13.83 7.34 13.95
CA GLU A 15 -14.70 7.55 12.79
C GLU A 15 -13.97 8.26 11.66
N ILE A 16 -13.14 9.27 11.96
CA ILE A 16 -12.33 9.96 10.96
C ILE A 16 -11.30 9.01 10.33
N LEU A 17 -10.58 8.23 11.14
CA LEU A 17 -9.60 7.26 10.63
C LEU A 17 -10.26 6.21 9.73
N LYS A 18 -11.47 5.73 10.11
CA LYS A 18 -12.25 4.79 9.30
C LYS A 18 -12.75 5.42 8.01
N GLN A 19 -13.29 6.64 8.04
CA GLN A 19 -13.73 7.36 6.85
C GLN A 19 -12.59 7.58 5.85
N LYS A 20 -11.37 7.77 6.35
CA LYS A 20 -10.14 7.88 5.54
C LYS A 20 -9.52 6.53 5.17
N ASN A 21 -10.18 5.41 5.47
CA ASN A 21 -9.71 4.04 5.19
C ASN A 21 -8.29 3.76 5.70
N LEU A 22 -7.92 4.39 6.83
CA LEU A 22 -6.61 4.25 7.41
C LEU A 22 -6.51 2.97 8.24
N THR A 23 -5.41 2.26 8.08
CA THR A 23 -5.09 1.05 8.83
C THR A 23 -3.67 1.14 9.37
N ASN A 24 -3.38 0.43 10.46
CA ASN A 24 -2.06 0.44 11.11
C ASN A 24 -1.59 1.85 11.50
N VAL A 25 -2.53 2.67 12.02
CA VAL A 25 -2.28 4.02 12.52
C VAL A 25 -2.75 4.13 13.97
N TYR A 26 -2.14 5.03 14.72
CA TYR A 26 -2.58 5.41 16.06
C TYR A 26 -2.68 6.93 16.12
N ALA A 27 -3.79 7.45 16.64
CA ALA A 27 -4.05 8.88 16.76
C ALA A 27 -4.27 9.24 18.22
N VAL A 28 -3.58 10.29 18.68
CA VAL A 28 -3.71 10.85 20.02
C VAL A 28 -4.06 12.32 19.88
N VAL A 29 -5.11 12.74 20.57
CA VAL A 29 -5.48 14.15 20.67
C VAL A 29 -5.26 14.59 22.11
N ILE A 30 -4.35 15.54 22.31
CA ILE A 30 -4.11 16.16 23.61
C ILE A 30 -4.97 17.41 23.70
N ARG A 31 -5.83 17.47 24.71
CA ARG A 31 -6.70 18.62 24.94
C ARG A 31 -6.31 19.33 26.24
N TYR A 32 -6.13 20.64 26.15
CA TYR A 32 -6.00 21.53 27.30
C TYR A 32 -7.32 22.26 27.55
N PHE A 33 -7.79 22.30 28.81
CA PHE A 33 -9.05 22.96 29.15
C PHE A 33 -8.90 24.50 29.10
N GLY A 34 -9.70 25.16 28.27
CA GLY A 34 -9.63 26.60 28.04
C GLY A 34 -10.56 27.47 28.91
N GLY A 35 -11.05 26.96 30.03
CA GLY A 35 -11.93 27.72 30.95
C GLY A 35 -13.43 27.69 30.62
N ILE A 36 -13.82 27.23 29.43
CA ILE A 36 -15.22 27.13 28.99
C ILE A 36 -15.55 25.70 28.59
N LYS A 37 -16.70 25.19 29.06
CA LYS A 37 -17.21 23.86 28.70
C LYS A 37 -17.85 23.89 27.32
N LEU A 38 -17.46 22.96 26.45
CA LEU A 38 -17.99 22.84 25.08
C LEU A 38 -19.32 22.06 25.00
N GLY A 39 -19.68 21.33 26.06
CA GLY A 39 -20.74 20.32 26.02
C GLY A 39 -20.38 19.13 25.13
N ALA A 40 -21.19 18.06 25.19
CA ALA A 40 -20.89 16.81 24.47
C ALA A 40 -20.76 17.01 22.95
N GLY A 41 -21.68 17.77 22.34
CA GLY A 41 -21.63 18.04 20.89
C GLY A 41 -20.41 18.86 20.46
N GLY A 42 -19.93 19.78 21.30
CA GLY A 42 -18.73 20.55 21.02
C GLY A 42 -17.45 19.70 21.13
N LEU A 43 -17.39 18.79 22.11
CA LEU A 43 -16.28 17.83 22.25
C LEU A 43 -16.20 16.89 21.04
N ILE A 44 -17.34 16.32 20.64
CA ILE A 44 -17.41 15.43 19.47
C ILE A 44 -16.83 16.11 18.23
N ARG A 45 -17.24 17.36 17.96
CA ARG A 45 -16.70 18.12 16.82
C ARG A 45 -15.21 18.41 16.95
N ALA A 46 -14.73 18.78 18.14
CA ALA A 46 -13.31 19.07 18.36
C ALA A 46 -12.42 17.83 18.15
N TYR A 47 -12.82 16.68 18.73
CA TYR A 47 -12.07 15.42 18.61
C TYR A 47 -12.16 14.78 17.22
N ALA A 48 -13.18 15.07 16.42
CA ALA A 48 -13.22 14.72 15.00
C ALA A 48 -12.32 15.64 14.15
N LYS A 49 -12.31 16.96 14.44
CA LYS A 49 -11.58 17.94 13.64
C LYS A 49 -10.06 17.78 13.74
N ALA A 50 -9.55 17.52 14.96
CA ALA A 50 -8.12 17.41 15.21
C ALA A 50 -7.39 16.36 14.32
N PRO A 51 -7.83 15.09 14.23
CA PRO A 51 -7.17 14.12 13.34
C PRO A 51 -7.32 14.50 11.87
N LEU A 52 -8.43 15.13 11.45
CA LEU A 52 -8.59 15.56 10.05
C LEU A 52 -7.55 16.62 9.67
N GLU A 53 -7.33 17.61 10.54
CA GLU A 53 -6.31 18.63 10.32
C GLU A 53 -4.91 18.02 10.32
N ALA A 54 -4.62 17.10 11.25
CA ALA A 54 -3.35 16.39 11.27
C ALA A 54 -3.11 15.60 9.96
N LEU A 55 -4.13 14.92 9.44
CA LEU A 55 -4.02 14.14 8.21
C LEU A 55 -3.74 15.00 6.97
N ASN A 56 -4.16 16.27 6.95
CA ASN A 56 -3.85 17.19 5.86
C ASN A 56 -2.37 17.61 5.85
N GLU A 57 -1.71 17.57 7.00
CA GLU A 57 -0.29 17.92 7.17
C GLU A 57 0.63 16.70 7.08
N VAL A 58 0.10 15.50 7.35
CA VAL A 58 0.86 14.25 7.23
C VAL A 58 1.15 13.97 5.75
N GLY A 59 2.38 13.56 5.46
CA GLY A 59 2.84 13.21 4.12
C GLY A 59 2.15 11.98 3.51
N SER A 60 2.77 11.36 2.52
CA SER A 60 2.14 10.28 1.74
C SER A 60 1.82 9.04 2.57
N PHE A 61 0.60 8.55 2.42
CA PHE A 61 0.19 7.22 2.87
C PHE A 61 0.44 6.20 1.77
N TYR A 62 0.59 4.94 2.18
CA TYR A 62 0.80 3.84 1.24
C TYR A 62 -0.21 2.74 1.47
N LYS A 63 -0.79 2.23 0.38
CA LYS A 63 -1.49 0.96 0.38
C LYS A 63 -0.47 -0.16 0.32
N LYS A 64 -0.56 -1.07 1.29
CA LYS A 64 0.20 -2.32 1.31
C LYS A 64 -0.53 -3.34 0.45
N VAL A 65 0.12 -3.85 -0.59
CA VAL A 65 -0.43 -4.87 -1.50
C VAL A 65 0.50 -6.07 -1.52
N PHE A 66 -0.05 -7.27 -1.33
CA PHE A 66 0.70 -8.50 -1.54
C PHE A 66 0.77 -8.79 -3.04
N ALA A 67 1.95 -8.61 -3.60
CA ALA A 67 2.24 -8.73 -5.02
C ALA A 67 2.82 -10.13 -5.33
N PRO A 68 2.30 -10.84 -6.34
CA PRO A 68 2.93 -12.05 -6.84
C PRO A 68 4.36 -11.79 -7.32
N VAL A 69 5.25 -12.73 -6.99
CA VAL A 69 6.64 -12.70 -7.45
C VAL A 69 6.89 -13.97 -8.26
N VAL A 70 7.43 -13.80 -9.45
CA VAL A 70 7.75 -14.92 -10.36
C VAL A 70 9.15 -14.74 -10.90
N LYS A 71 9.95 -15.80 -10.80
CA LYS A 71 11.27 -15.87 -11.43
C LYS A 71 11.12 -16.60 -12.76
N ILE A 72 11.50 -15.95 -13.87
CA ILE A 72 11.45 -16.53 -15.22
C ILE A 72 12.85 -16.65 -15.79
N SER A 73 13.18 -17.79 -16.41
CA SER A 73 14.45 -18.00 -17.10
C SER A 73 14.22 -18.16 -18.60
N PHE A 74 15.06 -17.54 -19.41
CA PHE A 74 14.95 -17.53 -20.87
C PHE A 74 16.30 -17.29 -21.57
N PRO A 75 16.46 -17.66 -22.85
CA PRO A 75 17.69 -17.44 -23.60
C PRO A 75 18.03 -15.95 -23.84
N TYR A 76 19.33 -15.62 -23.88
CA TYR A 76 19.85 -14.26 -24.07
C TYR A 76 19.28 -13.48 -25.26
N HIS A 77 19.02 -14.16 -26.39
CA HIS A 77 18.52 -13.50 -27.60
C HIS A 77 17.09 -12.92 -27.44
N LEU A 78 16.42 -13.23 -26.34
CA LEU A 78 15.07 -12.74 -26.03
C LEU A 78 15.04 -11.58 -25.05
N ILE A 79 16.18 -11.08 -24.57
CA ILE A 79 16.25 -9.95 -23.61
C ILE A 79 15.39 -8.77 -24.07
N ASP A 80 15.60 -8.28 -25.30
CA ASP A 80 14.87 -7.13 -25.82
C ASP A 80 13.36 -7.40 -25.91
N LYS A 81 12.99 -8.64 -26.26
CA LYS A 81 11.59 -9.07 -26.31
C LYS A 81 10.97 -9.09 -24.92
N MET A 82 11.68 -9.59 -23.91
CA MET A 82 11.21 -9.63 -22.52
C MET A 82 11.08 -8.23 -21.93
N ASP A 83 12.09 -7.38 -22.12
CA ASP A 83 12.07 -5.99 -21.65
C ASP A 83 10.90 -5.21 -22.27
N GLN A 84 10.65 -5.41 -23.58
CA GLN A 84 9.52 -4.78 -24.26
C GLN A 84 8.16 -5.36 -23.83
N HIS A 85 8.07 -6.68 -23.62
CA HIS A 85 6.84 -7.36 -23.19
C HIS A 85 6.37 -6.90 -21.81
N PHE A 86 7.31 -6.75 -20.87
CA PHE A 86 7.00 -6.38 -19.48
C PHE A 86 7.03 -4.88 -19.21
N LYS A 87 7.40 -4.07 -20.21
CA LYS A 87 7.52 -2.62 -20.09
C LYS A 87 6.24 -2.00 -19.52
N ASP A 88 6.39 -1.22 -18.45
CA ASP A 88 5.32 -0.49 -17.75
C ASP A 88 4.18 -1.38 -17.19
N GLN A 89 4.27 -2.70 -17.31
CA GLN A 89 3.26 -3.66 -16.87
C GLN A 89 3.67 -4.46 -15.63
N VAL A 90 4.98 -4.64 -15.44
CA VAL A 90 5.58 -5.45 -14.39
C VAL A 90 6.84 -4.77 -13.87
N MET A 91 7.10 -4.87 -12.57
CA MET A 91 8.35 -4.41 -11.98
C MET A 91 9.39 -5.53 -12.08
N ILE A 92 10.48 -5.28 -12.82
CA ILE A 92 11.64 -6.18 -12.85
C ILE A 92 12.55 -5.80 -11.69
N SER A 93 12.53 -6.62 -10.63
CA SER A 93 13.27 -6.34 -9.38
C SER A 93 14.73 -6.80 -9.43
N GLU A 94 15.02 -7.83 -10.22
CA GLU A 94 16.37 -8.40 -10.35
C GLU A 94 16.55 -9.03 -11.75
N LYS A 95 17.77 -8.96 -12.27
CA LYS A 95 18.20 -9.61 -13.51
C LYS A 95 19.50 -10.37 -13.26
N GLU A 96 19.51 -11.67 -13.49
CA GLU A 96 20.67 -12.54 -13.38
C GLU A 96 21.07 -13.06 -14.77
N TYR A 97 22.37 -13.12 -15.05
CA TYR A 97 22.92 -13.53 -16.34
C TYR A 97 23.87 -14.70 -16.12
N LEU A 98 23.38 -15.92 -16.30
CA LEU A 98 24.14 -17.17 -16.15
C LEU A 98 24.09 -17.97 -17.46
N ASN A 99 23.76 -19.26 -17.40
CA ASN A 99 23.54 -20.08 -18.60
C ASN A 99 22.34 -19.56 -19.41
N ASP A 100 21.25 -19.22 -18.70
CA ASP A 100 20.13 -18.45 -19.20
C ASP A 100 20.06 -17.11 -18.47
N VAL A 101 19.27 -16.20 -19.02
CA VAL A 101 18.91 -14.93 -18.36
C VAL A 101 17.72 -15.19 -17.47
N THR A 102 17.78 -14.70 -16.25
CA THR A 102 16.70 -14.87 -15.28
C THR A 102 16.22 -13.54 -14.74
N TYR A 103 14.92 -13.27 -14.87
CA TYR A 103 14.28 -12.06 -14.34
C TYR A 103 13.40 -12.40 -13.14
N THR A 104 13.50 -11.59 -12.08
CA THR A 104 12.56 -11.63 -10.95
C THR A 104 11.51 -10.55 -11.14
N LEU A 105 10.31 -11.00 -11.48
CA LEU A 105 9.17 -10.17 -11.83
C LEU A 105 8.23 -10.00 -10.62
N ILE A 106 7.84 -8.76 -10.34
CA ILE A 106 6.83 -8.43 -9.33
C ILE A 106 5.61 -7.86 -10.06
N PHE A 107 4.47 -8.53 -9.88
CA PHE A 107 3.20 -8.16 -10.50
C PHE A 107 2.36 -7.36 -9.51
N GLU A 108 1.91 -6.16 -9.87
CA GLU A 108 1.08 -5.34 -8.97
C GLU A 108 -0.28 -5.99 -8.67
N LYS A 109 -0.78 -6.82 -9.59
CA LYS A 109 -2.07 -7.52 -9.51
C LYS A 109 -1.92 -8.96 -9.98
N GLU A 110 -2.68 -9.88 -9.38
CA GLU A 110 -2.70 -11.30 -9.78
C GLU A 110 -3.16 -11.50 -11.24
N GLU A 111 -4.10 -10.68 -11.72
CA GLU A 111 -4.60 -10.75 -13.10
C GLU A 111 -3.48 -10.56 -14.14
N ASN A 112 -2.44 -9.79 -13.81
CA ASN A 112 -1.30 -9.56 -14.70
C ASN A 112 -0.40 -10.79 -14.87
N LEU A 113 -0.58 -11.85 -14.07
CA LEU A 113 0.13 -13.12 -14.29
C LEU A 113 -0.21 -13.75 -15.65
N SER A 114 -1.36 -13.39 -16.24
CA SER A 114 -1.74 -13.80 -17.60
C SER A 114 -0.71 -13.43 -18.68
N LEU A 115 0.09 -12.38 -18.45
CA LEU A 115 1.19 -11.97 -19.34
C LEU A 115 2.25 -13.07 -19.53
N LEU A 116 2.37 -13.99 -18.57
CA LEU A 116 3.28 -15.13 -18.67
C LEU A 116 2.80 -16.17 -19.68
N GLU A 117 1.49 -16.34 -19.85
CA GLU A 117 0.94 -17.32 -20.79
C GLU A 117 1.26 -16.96 -22.25
N GLU A 118 1.37 -15.66 -22.57
CA GLU A 118 1.71 -15.17 -23.91
C GLU A 118 3.13 -15.53 -24.37
N ILE A 119 4.04 -15.74 -23.41
CA ILE A 119 5.46 -15.99 -23.66
C ILE A 119 5.92 -17.35 -23.13
N LYS A 120 5.02 -18.18 -22.59
CA LYS A 120 5.36 -19.44 -21.91
C LYS A 120 6.24 -20.38 -22.73
N TYR A 121 6.06 -20.42 -24.05
CA TYR A 121 6.83 -21.24 -24.98
C TYR A 121 8.27 -20.74 -25.21
N LEU A 122 8.59 -19.53 -24.74
CA LEU A 122 9.90 -18.89 -24.82
C LEU A 122 10.72 -19.04 -23.53
N LEU A 123 10.08 -19.53 -22.46
CA LEU A 123 10.69 -19.63 -21.14
C LEU A 123 11.29 -21.02 -20.95
N SER A 124 12.54 -21.05 -20.51
CA SER A 124 13.21 -22.29 -20.07
C SER A 124 12.69 -22.75 -18.71
N GLU A 125 12.34 -21.82 -17.82
CA GLU A 125 11.89 -22.12 -16.46
C GLU A 125 10.98 -21.00 -15.93
N VAL A 126 10.01 -21.38 -15.08
CA VAL A 126 9.13 -20.46 -14.36
C VAL A 126 8.97 -20.95 -12.91
N ILE A 127 9.33 -20.10 -11.95
CA ILE A 127 9.24 -20.39 -10.52
C ILE A 127 8.38 -19.34 -9.84
N TYR A 128 7.30 -19.78 -9.19
CA TYR A 128 6.45 -18.91 -8.36
C TYR A 128 7.05 -18.82 -6.95
N LEU A 129 7.31 -17.61 -6.50
CA LEU A 129 7.88 -17.33 -5.18
C LEU A 129 6.80 -16.84 -4.21
N GLU A 130 7.16 -16.75 -2.93
CA GLU A 130 6.28 -16.12 -1.94
C GLU A 130 5.97 -14.67 -2.33
N LYS A 131 4.73 -14.25 -2.10
CA LYS A 131 4.28 -12.89 -2.40
C LYS A 131 5.08 -11.89 -1.56
N THR A 132 5.44 -10.77 -2.18
CA THR A 132 6.12 -9.67 -1.50
C THR A 132 5.16 -8.53 -1.20
N LEU A 133 5.51 -7.68 -0.23
CA LEU A 133 4.69 -6.54 0.17
C LEU A 133 5.14 -5.27 -0.56
N LEU A 134 4.32 -4.80 -1.51
CA LEU A 134 4.53 -3.52 -2.16
C LEU A 134 3.87 -2.38 -1.38
N LYS A 135 4.54 -1.23 -1.35
CA LYS A 135 4.02 0.03 -0.82
C LYS A 135 3.65 0.94 -1.99
N MET A 136 2.37 1.00 -2.32
CA MET A 136 1.86 1.86 -3.39
C MET A 136 1.40 3.19 -2.79
N PRO A 137 1.88 4.35 -3.27
CA PRO A 137 1.45 5.65 -2.74
C PRO A 137 -0.05 5.86 -3.00
N VAL A 138 -0.75 6.47 -2.04
CA VAL A 138 -2.17 6.81 -2.14
C VAL A 138 -2.39 8.23 -1.65
N SER A 139 -3.22 8.99 -2.36
CA SER A 139 -3.74 10.28 -1.92
C SER A 139 -4.96 10.06 -1.01
N ILE A 140 -5.01 10.72 0.15
CA ILE A 140 -6.07 10.62 1.18
C ILE A 140 -7.01 11.82 1.14
#